data_AF-A0A7C4U335-F1
#
_entry.id   AF-A0A7C4U335-F1
#
_cell.length_a   1.000
_cell.length_b   1.000
_cell.length_c   1.000
_cell.angle_alpha   90.00
_cell.angle_beta   90.00
_cell.angle_gamma   90.00
#
_symmetry.space_group_name_H-M   'P 1'
#
loop_
_entity.id
_entity.type
_entity.pdbx_description
1 polymer ?
#
loop_
_entity_poly.entity_id
_entity_poly.type
_entity_poly.pdbx_seq_one_letter_code
_entity_poly.pdbx_strand_id
1 'polypeptide(L)'
;MVQVDISQLSSECNVWREKLRMYREELNNDEIQLRQIAGKELTKEQLQDVEHLHNQFHIQLINIHDLKQAIKVHDRRMNFEKVAFNGHVNEDSFSRHENLFAEYQALEQTLQDLRQEFAGFLERSK
;
A
#
# COMPACT_ATOMS: atom_id res chain seq x y z
N MET A 1 -22.95 -22.05 -5.32
CA MET A 1 -21.74 -21.47 -4.72
C MET A 1 -20.64 -21.55 -5.76
N VAL A 2 -20.12 -20.42 -6.24
CA VAL A 2 -19.02 -20.42 -7.23
C VAL A 2 -17.76 -20.88 -6.50
N GLN A 3 -17.18 -22.01 -6.90
CA GLN A 3 -15.92 -22.47 -6.34
C GLN A 3 -14.78 -21.64 -6.94
N VAL A 4 -14.15 -20.80 -6.13
CA VAL A 4 -12.99 -20.01 -6.54
C VAL A 4 -11.71 -20.82 -6.34
N ASP A 5 -10.83 -20.80 -7.35
CA ASP A 5 -9.55 -21.50 -7.32
C ASP A 5 -8.53 -20.69 -6.51
N ILE A 6 -7.86 -21.35 -5.56
CA ILE A 6 -6.78 -20.76 -4.77
C ILE A 6 -5.67 -20.16 -5.65
N SER A 7 -5.42 -20.74 -6.82
CA SER A 7 -4.40 -20.28 -7.77
C SER A 7 -4.72 -18.89 -8.32
N GLN A 8 -6.00 -18.58 -8.54
CA GLN A 8 -6.44 -17.25 -8.96
C GLN A 8 -6.17 -16.24 -7.83
N LEU A 9 -6.64 -16.54 -6.62
CA LEU A 9 -6.48 -15.65 -5.46
C LEU A 9 -4.99 -15.41 -5.11
N SER A 10 -4.15 -16.43 -5.27
CA SER A 10 -2.69 -16.31 -5.10
C SER A 10 -2.07 -15.38 -6.15
N SER A 11 -2.54 -15.45 -7.40
CA SER A 11 -2.12 -14.51 -8.45
C SER A 11 -2.50 -13.07 -8.09
N GLU A 12 -3.72 -12.84 -7.60
CA GLU A 12 -4.18 -11.52 -7.15
C GLU A 12 -3.32 -10.99 -5.99
N CYS A 13 -3.03 -11.83 -4.99
CA CYS A 13 -2.12 -11.50 -3.89
C CYS A 13 -0.73 -11.07 -4.39
N ASN A 14 -0.19 -11.73 -5.42
CA ASN A 14 1.11 -11.38 -5.99
C ASN A 14 1.05 -10.03 -6.72
N VAL A 15 -0.02 -9.75 -7.46
CA VAL A 15 -0.25 -8.45 -8.12
C VAL A 15 -0.30 -7.31 -7.08
N TRP A 16 -1.08 -7.47 -6.01
CA TRP A 16 -1.18 -6.45 -4.95
C TRP A 16 0.16 -6.21 -4.28
N ARG A 17 0.92 -7.28 -3.99
CA ARG A 17 2.24 -7.16 -3.36
C ARG A 17 3.26 -6.45 -4.24
N GLU A 18 3.22 -6.66 -5.56
CA GLU A 18 4.09 -5.92 -6.48
C GLU A 18 3.69 -4.45 -6.58
N LYS A 19 2.38 -4.14 -6.64
CA LYS A 19 1.89 -2.76 -6.59
C LYS A 19 2.30 -2.03 -5.32
N LEU A 20 2.13 -2.67 -4.16
CA LEU A 20 2.59 -2.14 -2.86
C LEU A 20 4.10 -1.90 -2.83
N ARG A 21 4.89 -2.75 -3.50
CA ARG A 21 6.34 -2.52 -3.65
C ARG A 21 6.62 -1.27 -4.49
N MET A 22 5.93 -1.10 -5.62
CA MET A 22 6.06 0.09 -6.46
C MET A 22 5.70 1.36 -5.68
N TYR A 23 4.58 1.37 -4.95
CA TYR A 23 4.18 2.51 -4.10
C TYR A 23 5.21 2.85 -3.04
N ARG A 24 5.83 1.84 -2.42
CA ARG A 24 6.94 2.09 -1.49
C ARG A 24 8.10 2.80 -2.19
N GLU A 25 8.49 2.35 -3.38
CA GLU A 25 9.59 2.97 -4.13
C GLU A 25 9.24 4.42 -4.52
N GLU A 26 8.00 4.68 -4.96
CA GLU A 26 7.49 6.04 -5.22
C GLU A 26 7.56 6.93 -3.96
N LEU A 27 7.02 6.49 -2.83
CA LEU A 27 7.04 7.28 -1.59
C LEU A 27 8.47 7.58 -1.09
N ASN A 28 9.40 6.64 -1.23
CA ASN A 28 10.80 6.91 -0.87
C ASN A 28 11.40 8.01 -1.77
N ASN A 29 11.05 8.04 -3.05
CA ASN A 29 11.50 9.11 -3.95
C ASN A 29 10.85 10.45 -3.58
N ASP A 30 9.56 10.47 -3.27
CA ASP A 30 8.84 11.67 -2.83
C ASP A 30 9.42 12.21 -1.52
N GLU A 31 9.79 11.33 -0.58
CA GLU A 31 10.45 11.70 0.67
C GLU A 31 11.84 12.33 0.44
N ILE A 32 12.63 11.80 -0.52
CA ILE A 32 13.91 12.39 -0.92
C ILE A 32 13.69 13.80 -1.48
N GLN A 33 12.69 13.99 -2.34
CA GLN A 33 12.35 15.30 -2.90
C GLN A 33 11.90 16.29 -1.81
N LEU A 34 11.05 15.84 -0.87
CA LEU A 34 10.60 16.65 0.25
C LEU A 34 11.79 17.16 1.08
N ARG A 35 12.76 16.28 1.38
CA ARG A 35 13.99 16.64 2.12
C ARG A 35 14.84 17.67 1.37
N GLN A 36 14.91 17.58 0.04
CA GLN A 36 15.66 18.56 -0.78
C GLN A 36 15.03 19.97 -0.70
N ILE A 37 13.70 20.05 -0.68
CA ILE A 37 12.98 21.32 -0.57
C ILE A 37 13.07 21.89 0.84
N ALA A 38 13.00 21.04 1.86
CA ALA A 38 13.17 21.41 3.26
C ALA A 38 14.53 22.07 3.56
N GLY A 39 15.54 21.88 2.70
CA GLY A 39 16.85 22.54 2.79
C GLY A 39 16.89 23.99 2.29
N LYS A 40 15.79 24.52 1.73
CA LYS A 40 15.69 25.90 1.23
C LYS A 40 15.05 26.82 2.26
N GLU A 41 15.09 28.13 2.01
CA GLU A 41 14.29 29.09 2.79
C GLU A 41 12.79 28.86 2.48
N LEU A 42 12.05 28.48 3.53
CA LEU A 42 10.63 28.20 3.46
C LEU A 42 9.87 29.12 4.41
N THR A 43 8.64 29.47 4.03
CA THR A 43 7.71 30.15 4.93
C THR A 43 7.28 29.21 6.07
N LYS A 44 6.76 29.79 7.15
CA LYS A 44 6.23 29.01 8.29
C LYS A 44 5.17 28.00 7.86
N GLU A 45 4.28 28.38 6.94
CA GLU A 45 3.22 27.52 6.41
C GLU A 45 3.82 26.34 5.62
N GLN A 46 4.80 26.59 4.75
CA GLN A 46 5.48 25.54 4.01
C GLN A 46 6.27 24.59 4.93
N LEU A 47 6.85 25.07 6.03
CA LEU A 47 7.50 24.21 7.02
C LEU A 47 6.50 23.27 7.71
N GLN A 48 5.28 23.75 7.98
CA GLN A 48 4.21 22.92 8.52
C GLN A 48 3.75 21.86 7.50
N ASP A 49 3.63 22.23 6.22
CA ASP A 49 3.34 21.28 5.14
C ASP A 49 4.44 20.21 5.06
N VAL A 50 5.72 20.58 5.19
CA VAL A 50 6.84 19.63 5.20
C VAL A 50 6.72 18.62 6.35
N GLU A 51 6.45 19.09 7.57
CA GLU A 51 6.26 18.21 8.72
C GLU A 51 5.07 17.27 8.51
N HIS A 52 3.95 17.80 8.02
CA HIS A 52 2.76 17.02 7.72
C HIS A 52 3.06 15.91 6.70
N LEU A 53 3.60 16.27 5.53
CA LEU A 53 3.90 15.34 4.44
C LEU A 53 4.93 14.29 4.88
N HIS A 54 5.97 14.67 5.63
CA HIS A 54 6.96 13.73 6.15
C HIS A 54 6.31 12.69 7.07
N ASN A 55 5.43 13.14 7.98
CA ASN A 55 4.70 12.24 8.87
C ASN A 55 3.75 11.32 8.09
N GLN A 56 3.05 11.85 7.07
CA GLN A 56 2.17 11.04 6.22
C GLN A 56 2.96 9.99 5.44
N PHE A 57 4.09 10.34 4.81
CA PHE A 57 4.94 9.38 4.13
C PHE A 57 5.42 8.27 5.07
N HIS A 58 5.85 8.63 6.28
CA HIS A 58 6.27 7.66 7.28
C HIS A 58 5.15 6.67 7.65
N ILE A 59 3.95 7.18 7.95
CA ILE A 59 2.78 6.35 8.27
C ILE A 59 2.43 5.42 7.11
N GLN A 60 2.40 5.94 5.88
CA GLN A 60 2.03 5.12 4.73
C GLN A 60 3.08 4.07 4.37
N LEU A 61 4.37 4.33 4.61
CA LEU A 61 5.42 3.31 4.48
C LEU A 61 5.22 2.13 5.45
N ILE A 62 4.77 2.41 6.68
CA ILE A 62 4.39 1.38 7.66
C ILE A 62 3.17 0.60 7.17
N ASN A 63 2.10 1.30 6.75
CA ASN A 63 0.89 0.66 6.25
C ASN A 63 1.15 -0.26 5.05
N ILE A 64 1.99 0.19 4.10
CA ILE A 64 2.43 -0.61 2.95
C ILE A 64 3.16 -1.87 3.42
N HIS A 65 4.08 -1.74 4.38
CA HIS A 65 4.83 -2.87 4.92
C HIS A 65 3.88 -3.91 5.53
N ASP A 66 2.99 -3.46 6.40
CA ASP A 66 2.11 -4.33 7.18
C ASP A 66 1.08 -5.03 6.30
N LEU A 67 0.45 -4.30 5.36
CA LEU A 67 -0.48 -4.90 4.41
C LEU A 67 0.22 -5.91 3.49
N LYS A 68 1.40 -5.57 2.97
CA LYS A 68 2.19 -6.49 2.13
C LYS A 68 2.53 -7.77 2.89
N GLN A 69 2.85 -7.67 4.19
CA GLN A 69 3.12 -8.82 5.04
C GLN A 69 1.84 -9.63 5.32
N ALA A 70 0.71 -8.98 5.58
CA ALA A 70 -0.58 -9.63 5.77
C ALA A 70 -1.00 -10.43 4.53
N ILE A 71 -0.89 -9.84 3.34
CA ILE A 71 -1.16 -10.52 2.05
C ILE A 71 -0.24 -11.72 1.86
N LYS A 72 1.06 -11.59 2.18
CA LYS A 72 2.03 -12.69 2.08
C LYS A 72 1.70 -13.85 3.02
N VAL A 73 1.27 -13.56 4.25
CA VAL A 73 0.86 -14.60 5.21
C VAL A 73 -0.41 -15.30 4.73
N HIS A 74 -1.38 -14.54 4.22
CA HIS A 74 -2.61 -15.07 3.64
C HIS A 74 -2.35 -15.99 2.44
N ASP A 75 -1.55 -15.55 1.49
CA ASP A 75 -1.15 -16.35 0.32
C ASP A 75 -0.47 -17.67 0.73
N ARG A 76 0.43 -17.64 1.71
CA ARG A 76 1.04 -18.87 2.24
C ARG A 76 0.00 -19.80 2.86
N ARG A 77 -0.92 -19.26 3.66
CA ARG A 77 -1.99 -20.04 4.29
C ARG A 77 -2.88 -20.72 3.23
N MET A 78 -3.34 -19.97 2.22
CA MET A 78 -4.13 -20.52 1.12
C MET A 78 -3.36 -21.63 0.37
N ASN A 79 -2.06 -21.47 0.16
CA ASN A 79 -1.25 -22.51 -0.48
C ASN A 79 -1.16 -23.81 0.34
N PHE A 80 -1.17 -23.74 1.67
CA PHE A 80 -1.27 -24.94 2.52
C PHE A 80 -2.67 -25.57 2.44
N GLU A 81 -3.72 -24.74 2.45
CA GLU A 81 -5.12 -25.17 2.35
C GLU A 81 -5.43 -25.81 0.98
N LYS A 82 -4.71 -25.41 -0.08
CA LYS A 82 -4.82 -25.97 -1.43
C LYS A 82 -4.71 -27.49 -1.45
N VAL A 83 -3.83 -28.06 -0.63
CA VAL A 83 -3.61 -29.51 -0.52
C VAL A 83 -4.74 -30.18 0.24
N ALA A 84 -5.34 -29.50 1.23
CA ALA A 84 -6.39 -30.05 2.07
C ALA A 84 -7.78 -30.01 1.43
N PHE A 85 -8.05 -29.04 0.56
CA PHE A 85 -9.39 -28.78 0.00
C PHE A 85 -9.48 -28.99 -1.53
N ASN A 86 -8.66 -29.87 -2.10
CA ASN A 86 -8.62 -30.15 -3.54
C ASN A 86 -8.49 -28.89 -4.43
N GLY A 87 -7.73 -27.89 -3.96
CA GLY A 87 -7.52 -26.65 -4.70
C GLY A 87 -8.58 -25.55 -4.52
N HIS A 88 -9.67 -25.83 -3.78
CA HIS A 88 -10.73 -24.86 -3.55
C HIS A 88 -10.52 -24.08 -2.26
N VAL A 89 -10.83 -22.78 -2.29
CA VAL A 89 -10.77 -21.92 -1.11
C VAL A 89 -11.96 -22.22 -0.19
N ASN A 90 -11.72 -22.23 1.13
CA ASN A 90 -12.80 -22.27 2.11
C ASN A 90 -13.39 -20.86 2.34
N GLU A 91 -14.54 -20.77 2.99
CA GLU A 91 -15.26 -19.52 3.19
C GLU A 91 -14.48 -18.50 4.03
N ASP A 92 -13.79 -18.95 5.09
CA ASP A 92 -12.98 -18.08 5.96
C ASP A 92 -11.81 -17.43 5.21
N SER A 93 -11.10 -18.22 4.40
CA SER A 93 -9.97 -17.75 3.59
C SER A 93 -10.45 -16.85 2.46
N PHE A 94 -11.61 -17.12 1.88
CA PHE A 94 -12.21 -16.22 0.89
C PHE A 94 -12.60 -14.89 1.53
N SER A 95 -13.27 -14.91 2.68
CA SER A 95 -13.63 -13.70 3.43
C SER A 95 -12.39 -12.89 3.82
N ARG A 96 -11.31 -13.54 4.27
CA ARG A 96 -10.04 -12.83 4.54
C ARG A 96 -9.45 -12.21 3.28
N HIS A 97 -9.55 -12.89 2.14
CA HIS A 97 -9.07 -12.36 0.87
C HIS A 97 -9.81 -11.07 0.47
N GLU A 98 -11.14 -11.06 0.57
CA GLU A 98 -11.97 -9.88 0.30
C GLU A 98 -11.63 -8.72 1.24
N ASN A 99 -11.40 -9.00 2.53
CA ASN A 99 -10.99 -7.97 3.48
C ASN A 99 -9.62 -7.38 3.11
N LEU A 100 -8.65 -8.21 2.71
CA LEU A 100 -7.34 -7.74 2.25
C LEU A 100 -7.45 -6.91 0.97
N PHE A 101 -8.38 -7.26 0.08
CA PHE A 101 -8.64 -6.46 -1.11
C PHE A 101 -9.20 -5.08 -0.76
N ALA A 102 -10.15 -5.00 0.17
CA ALA A 102 -10.68 -3.73 0.66
C ALA A 102 -9.60 -2.88 1.36
N GLU A 103 -8.76 -3.50 2.20
CA GLU A 103 -7.60 -2.85 2.83
C GLU A 103 -6.63 -2.31 1.75
N TYR A 104 -6.37 -3.09 0.69
CA TYR A 104 -5.55 -2.68 -0.44
C TYR A 104 -6.13 -1.48 -1.18
N GLN A 105 -7.41 -1.50 -1.53
CA GLN A 105 -8.06 -0.40 -2.25
C GLN A 105 -8.08 0.89 -1.43
N ALA A 106 -8.35 0.80 -0.13
CA ALA A 106 -8.33 1.96 0.77
C ALA A 106 -6.93 2.58 0.87
N LEU A 107 -5.89 1.76 0.98
CA LEU A 107 -4.51 2.24 0.99
C LEU A 107 -4.12 2.84 -0.37
N GLU A 108 -4.50 2.21 -1.47
CA GLU A 108 -4.24 2.73 -2.83
C GLU A 108 -4.83 4.12 -3.02
N GLN A 109 -6.08 4.34 -2.60
CA GLN A 109 -6.70 5.66 -2.63
C GLN A 109 -5.95 6.67 -1.75
N THR A 110 -5.61 6.29 -0.52
CA THR A 110 -4.87 7.14 0.42
C THR A 110 -3.53 7.60 -0.16
N LEU A 111 -2.82 6.69 -0.84
CA LEU A 111 -1.56 6.98 -1.50
C LEU A 111 -1.73 7.93 -2.69
N GLN A 112 -2.80 7.77 -3.47
CA GLN A 112 -3.10 8.68 -4.58
C GLN A 112 -3.40 10.10 -4.07
N ASP A 113 -4.19 10.22 -3.02
CA ASP A 113 -4.53 11.51 -2.42
C ASP A 113 -3.28 12.20 -1.87
N LEU A 114 -2.42 11.46 -1.16
CA LEU A 114 -1.15 11.97 -0.63
C LEU A 114 -0.19 12.42 -1.74
N ARG A 115 -0.14 11.71 -2.87
CA ARG A 115 0.65 12.14 -4.03
C ARG A 115 0.11 13.42 -4.66
N GLN A 116 -1.20 13.59 -4.74
CA GLN A 116 -1.81 14.83 -5.24
C GLN A 116 -1.52 16.00 -4.29
N GLU A 117 -1.62 15.77 -2.98
CA GLU A 117 -1.27 16.75 -1.95
C GLU A 117 0.20 17.18 -2.08
N PHE A 118 1.11 16.21 -2.19
CA PHE A 118 2.54 16.47 -2.37
C PHE A 118 2.82 17.25 -3.66
N ALA A 119 2.20 16.88 -4.78
CA ALA A 119 2.33 17.62 -6.03
C ALA A 119 1.86 19.08 -5.89
N GLY A 120 0.76 19.30 -5.17
CA GLY A 120 0.27 20.64 -4.84
C GLY A 120 1.24 21.44 -3.98
N PHE A 121 1.90 20.80 -3.00
CA PHE A 121 2.97 21.40 -2.22
C PHE A 121 4.17 21.79 -3.10
N LEU A 122 4.62 20.89 -3.99
CA LEU A 122 5.73 21.15 -4.91
C LEU A 122 5.48 22.39 -5.78
N GLU A 123 4.27 22.58 -6.31
CA GLU A 123 3.91 23.76 -7.09
C GLU A 123 3.98 25.06 -6.28
N ARG A 124 3.63 25.02 -4.98
CA ARG A 124 3.70 26.19 -4.07
C ARG A 124 5.11 26.46 -3.53
N SER A 125 6.02 25.50 -3.64
CA SER A 125 7.37 25.56 -3.08
C SER A 125 8.48 25.63 -4.14
N LYS A 126 8.10 25.77 -5.42
CA LYS A 126 8.99 26.21 -6.50
C LYS A 126 9.27 27.70 -6.38
#